data_AF-D4KYN3-F1
#
_entry.id   AF-D4KYN3-F1
#
_cell.length_a   1.000
_cell.length_b   1.000
_cell.length_c   1.000
_cell.angle_alpha   90.00
_cell.angle_beta   90.00
_cell.angle_gamma   90.00
#
_symmetry.space_group_name_H-M   'P 1'
#
loop_
_entity.id
_entity.type
_entity.pdbx_description
1 polymer ?
#
loop_
_entity_poly.entity_id
_entity_poly.type
_entity_poly.pdbx_seq_one_letter_code
_entity_poly.pdbx_strand_id
1 'polypeptide(L)'
;MKDKLENMHLQERINYGYGKVISMMLISGLFSIVVIGVLFANMLHYIDDVNAADQAVKICRINVNTSARNIREMALNNDTSAYDSYEQNVKKLLTEVDSQLEILKKTKVLPDEEYNEYASALSDWGNIGYSIIEEIKNGEKEKAIDEIFNSCTPALNKLVEIAIRLDEITDEVSEQSARTTIIFAVAGMVCIIICLVCACTLAKVISKKVLETILDPLRAVEDVARELTEGNLHSALEYHSEDEIGRLAHSMRKSIRILGTYVDDIDRAMKLFSEGNFDVQPEVEWKGDFVGILNSFMSFEKSMAETIKGIKNVSSEVSSAADQVASSSNDLADGATNQAAVVEELTATVAGVSEQVEKNSQSAKAISGRVDELGNAISDSNGKMHEMVASMHEINEASKEIDKIIATINEIASQTNLLALNASIEAARAGEAGKGFAVVANQVNLLAEQSAQAAKESASLIETSVNAVEKGMIIAEETAAQLEEVAENSKLITEDVTHIADTLETQTTEIQQINEGIEQINDVVQTNSATSEECAAASQEMSSEAESLQGMIQKFKIPETENVTE
;
A
#
# COMPACT_ATOMS: atom_id res chain seq x y z
N MET A 1 -52.20 -16.76 -21.93
CA MET A 1 -51.57 -18.10 -22.06
C MET A 1 -50.07 -18.04 -21.83
N LYS A 2 -49.36 -17.01 -22.31
CA LYS A 2 -47.93 -16.79 -22.06
C LYS A 2 -47.63 -16.66 -20.55
N ASP A 3 -48.31 -15.74 -19.87
CA ASP A 3 -48.13 -15.52 -18.41
C ASP A 3 -48.48 -16.75 -17.54
N LYS A 4 -49.43 -17.57 -18.00
CA LYS A 4 -49.81 -18.81 -17.30
C LYS A 4 -48.78 -19.92 -17.50
N LEU A 5 -48.08 -19.94 -18.64
CA LEU A 5 -46.98 -20.86 -18.90
C LEU A 5 -45.72 -20.42 -18.15
N GLU A 6 -45.42 -19.12 -18.14
CA GLU A 6 -44.23 -18.51 -17.52
C GLU A 6 -44.15 -18.68 -16.01
N ASN A 7 -45.27 -18.95 -15.32
CA ASN A 7 -45.30 -19.24 -13.89
C ASN A 7 -45.32 -20.74 -13.56
N MET A 8 -45.38 -21.63 -14.56
CA MET A 8 -45.29 -23.07 -14.31
C MET A 8 -43.83 -23.46 -14.11
N HIS A 9 -43.58 -24.42 -13.21
CA HIS A 9 -42.28 -25.06 -13.07
C HIS A 9 -41.82 -25.61 -14.43
N LEU A 10 -40.51 -25.59 -14.68
CA LEU A 10 -39.94 -25.98 -15.97
C LEU A 10 -40.40 -27.38 -16.42
N GLN A 11 -40.44 -28.32 -15.48
CA GLN A 11 -40.93 -29.68 -15.72
C GLN A 11 -42.41 -29.70 -16.13
N GLU A 12 -43.26 -28.94 -15.46
CA GLU A 12 -44.70 -28.85 -15.77
C GLU A 12 -44.94 -28.18 -17.12
N ARG A 13 -44.14 -27.15 -17.46
CA ARG A 13 -44.21 -26.43 -18.74
C ARG A 13 -43.85 -27.32 -19.92
N ILE A 14 -42.76 -28.09 -19.78
CA ILE A 14 -42.31 -29.06 -20.78
C ILE A 14 -43.36 -30.19 -20.92
N ASN A 15 -43.86 -30.72 -19.80
CA ASN A 15 -44.91 -31.75 -19.79
C ASN A 15 -46.22 -31.25 -20.42
N TYR A 16 -46.58 -29.98 -20.23
CA TYR A 16 -47.74 -29.38 -20.89
C TYR A 16 -47.57 -29.37 -22.42
N GLY A 17 -46.40 -28.97 -22.92
CA GLY A 17 -46.07 -28.98 -24.34
C GLY A 17 -46.17 -30.38 -24.94
N TYR A 18 -45.47 -31.36 -24.35
CA TYR A 18 -45.53 -32.76 -24.79
C TYR A 18 -46.94 -33.35 -24.68
N GLY A 19 -47.63 -33.11 -23.56
CA GLY A 19 -48.98 -33.63 -23.32
C GLY A 19 -50.00 -33.14 -24.36
N LYS A 20 -49.91 -31.88 -24.81
CA LYS A 20 -50.75 -31.35 -25.88
C LYS A 20 -50.45 -31.98 -27.24
N VAL A 21 -49.17 -32.16 -27.58
CA VAL A 21 -48.76 -32.81 -28.84
C VAL A 21 -49.19 -34.28 -28.86
N ILE A 22 -48.94 -35.02 -27.77
CA ILE A 22 -49.32 -36.44 -27.65
C ILE A 22 -50.84 -36.61 -27.75
N SER A 23 -51.62 -35.78 -27.03
CA SER A 23 -53.08 -35.83 -27.08
C SER A 23 -53.61 -35.59 -28.50
N MET A 24 -52.99 -34.67 -29.25
CA MET A 24 -53.39 -34.40 -30.63
C MET A 24 -53.00 -35.53 -31.59
N MET A 25 -51.82 -36.14 -31.40
CA MET A 25 -51.43 -37.34 -32.14
C MET A 25 -52.40 -38.49 -31.91
N LEU A 26 -52.80 -38.73 -30.65
CA LEU A 26 -53.79 -39.76 -30.30
C LEU A 26 -55.15 -39.51 -30.96
N ILE A 27 -55.63 -38.26 -30.96
CA ILE A 27 -56.89 -37.88 -31.64
C ILE A 27 -56.80 -38.13 -33.15
N SER A 28 -55.69 -37.72 -33.80
CA SER A 28 -55.50 -37.93 -35.25
C SER A 28 -55.36 -39.41 -35.62
N GLY A 29 -54.72 -40.20 -34.75
CA GLY A 29 -54.60 -41.66 -34.90
C GLY A 29 -55.97 -42.34 -34.76
N LEU A 30 -56.75 -41.97 -33.74
CA LEU A 30 -58.09 -42.51 -33.53
C LEU A 30 -59.02 -42.18 -34.71
N PHE A 31 -58.94 -40.95 -35.24
CA PHE A 31 -59.70 -40.55 -36.42
C PHE A 31 -59.31 -41.35 -37.67
N SER A 32 -58.01 -41.58 -37.89
CA SER A 32 -57.51 -42.42 -38.98
C SER A 32 -58.04 -43.86 -38.89
N ILE A 33 -58.08 -44.44 -37.68
CA ILE A 33 -58.63 -45.79 -37.46
C ILE A 33 -60.11 -45.84 -37.84
N VAL A 34 -60.91 -44.83 -37.46
CA VAL A 34 -62.33 -44.75 -37.82
C VAL A 34 -62.53 -44.66 -39.34
N VAL A 35 -61.76 -43.81 -40.03
CA VAL A 35 -61.83 -43.67 -41.51
C VAL A 35 -61.47 -44.98 -42.21
N ILE A 36 -60.40 -45.66 -41.76
CA ILE A 36 -60.01 -46.97 -42.30
C ILE A 36 -61.10 -48.01 -42.05
N GLY A 37 -61.73 -48.01 -40.87
CA GLY A 37 -62.82 -48.93 -40.53
C GLY A 37 -64.05 -48.77 -41.46
N VAL A 38 -64.45 -47.52 -41.76
CA VAL A 38 -65.56 -47.25 -42.70
C VAL A 38 -65.22 -47.69 -44.11
N LEU A 39 -63.98 -47.45 -44.57
CA LEU A 39 -63.53 -47.91 -45.89
C LEU A 39 -63.53 -49.43 -46.00
N PHE A 40 -63.06 -50.11 -44.96
CA PHE A 40 -63.01 -51.57 -44.92
C PHE A 40 -64.42 -52.17 -44.96
N ALA A 41 -65.38 -51.60 -44.23
CA ALA A 41 -66.77 -52.04 -44.24
C ALA A 41 -67.43 -51.88 -45.63
N ASN A 42 -67.23 -50.73 -46.30
CA ASN A 42 -67.76 -50.50 -47.65
C ASN A 42 -67.11 -51.44 -48.68
N MET A 43 -65.81 -51.71 -48.56
CA MET A 43 -65.11 -52.64 -49.44
C MET A 43 -65.62 -54.08 -49.28
N LEU A 44 -65.85 -54.55 -48.04
CA LEU A 44 -66.43 -55.87 -47.80
C LEU A 44 -67.83 -55.98 -48.41
N HIS A 45 -68.68 -54.97 -48.24
CA HIS A 45 -70.01 -54.96 -48.85
C HIS A 45 -69.95 -55.02 -50.39
N TYR A 46 -69.00 -54.31 -51.01
CA TYR A 46 -68.79 -54.38 -52.45
C TYR A 46 -68.36 -55.79 -52.91
N ILE A 47 -67.40 -56.41 -52.21
CA ILE A 47 -66.82 -57.71 -52.62
C ILE A 47 -67.78 -58.87 -52.32
N ASP A 48 -68.27 -58.96 -51.09
CA ASP A 48 -69.01 -60.13 -50.58
C ASP A 48 -70.48 -60.14 -51.04
N ASP A 49 -71.07 -58.95 -51.24
CA ASP A 49 -72.48 -58.83 -51.61
C ASP A 49 -72.65 -58.42 -53.07
N VAL A 50 -72.23 -57.19 -53.42
CA VAL A 50 -72.57 -56.57 -54.71
C VAL A 50 -71.91 -57.28 -55.90
N ASN A 51 -70.59 -57.46 -55.85
CA ASN A 51 -69.85 -58.13 -56.92
C ASN A 51 -70.18 -59.64 -57.00
N ALA A 52 -70.47 -60.28 -55.86
CA ALA A 52 -70.91 -61.66 -55.83
C ALA A 52 -72.27 -61.85 -56.52
N ALA A 53 -73.23 -60.93 -56.31
CA ALA A 53 -74.53 -60.94 -56.97
C ALA A 53 -74.39 -60.73 -58.49
N ASP A 54 -73.62 -59.73 -58.92
CA ASP A 54 -73.37 -59.45 -60.34
C ASP A 54 -72.78 -60.67 -61.08
N GLN A 55 -71.75 -61.30 -60.51
CA GLN A 55 -71.17 -62.51 -61.08
C GLN A 55 -72.16 -63.68 -61.11
N ALA A 56 -72.97 -63.85 -60.06
CA ALA A 56 -73.94 -64.93 -59.97
C ALA A 56 -75.03 -64.83 -61.06
N VAL A 57 -75.55 -63.63 -61.37
CA VAL A 57 -76.50 -63.44 -62.49
C VAL A 57 -75.84 -63.82 -63.82
N LYS A 58 -74.61 -63.35 -64.06
CA LYS A 58 -73.85 -63.63 -65.29
C LYS A 58 -73.62 -65.14 -65.47
N ILE A 59 -73.21 -65.84 -64.41
CA ILE A 59 -73.00 -67.30 -64.42
C ILE A 59 -74.32 -68.04 -64.65
N CYS A 60 -75.39 -67.67 -63.97
CA CYS A 60 -76.72 -68.23 -64.16
C CYS A 60 -77.16 -68.15 -65.63
N ARG A 61 -77.07 -66.96 -66.24
CA ARG A 61 -77.42 -66.74 -67.64
C ARG A 61 -76.60 -67.60 -68.60
N ILE A 62 -75.28 -67.71 -68.36
CA ILE A 62 -74.38 -68.51 -69.20
C ILE A 62 -74.73 -70.00 -69.09
N ASN A 63 -74.94 -70.49 -67.88
CA ASN A 63 -75.20 -71.91 -67.63
C ASN A 63 -76.57 -72.34 -68.15
N VAL A 64 -77.60 -71.52 -67.98
CA VAL A 64 -78.94 -71.76 -68.55
C VAL A 64 -78.89 -71.87 -70.07
N ASN A 65 -78.27 -70.89 -70.74
CA ASN A 65 -78.12 -70.93 -72.21
C ASN A 65 -77.31 -72.14 -72.67
N THR A 66 -76.27 -72.51 -71.93
CA THR A 66 -75.46 -73.69 -72.22
C THR A 66 -76.26 -74.98 -72.02
N SER A 67 -77.08 -75.07 -70.97
CA SER A 67 -77.99 -76.20 -70.73
C SER A 67 -79.04 -76.32 -71.83
N ALA A 68 -79.65 -75.21 -72.24
CA ALA A 68 -80.57 -75.19 -73.37
C ALA A 68 -79.91 -75.68 -74.67
N ARG A 69 -78.66 -75.27 -74.91
CA ARG A 69 -77.87 -75.75 -76.06
C ARG A 69 -77.62 -77.25 -75.98
N ASN A 70 -77.27 -77.78 -74.81
CA ASN A 70 -77.05 -79.22 -74.61
C ASN A 70 -78.34 -80.03 -74.84
N ILE A 71 -79.49 -79.57 -74.33
CA ILE A 71 -80.80 -80.22 -74.57
C ILE A 71 -81.12 -80.24 -76.07
N ARG A 72 -80.89 -79.12 -76.77
CA ARG A 72 -81.13 -79.02 -78.21
C ARG A 72 -80.17 -79.89 -79.02
N GLU A 73 -78.88 -79.91 -78.67
CA GLU A 73 -77.88 -80.78 -79.31
C GLU A 73 -78.21 -82.26 -79.10
N MET A 74 -78.66 -82.63 -77.89
CA MET A 74 -79.12 -83.98 -77.56
C MET A 74 -80.31 -84.37 -78.45
N ALA A 75 -81.28 -83.47 -78.66
CA ALA A 75 -82.42 -83.71 -79.55
C ALA A 75 -82.03 -83.81 -81.04
N LEU A 76 -80.90 -83.24 -81.46
CA LEU A 76 -80.44 -83.32 -82.85
C LEU A 76 -79.48 -84.50 -83.09
N ASN A 77 -78.84 -85.02 -82.05
CA ASN A 77 -77.90 -86.12 -82.15
C ASN A 77 -78.63 -87.46 -82.37
N ASN A 78 -78.11 -88.31 -83.25
CA ASN A 78 -78.64 -89.66 -83.51
C ASN A 78 -77.86 -90.75 -82.77
N ASP A 79 -76.75 -90.40 -82.10
CA ASP A 79 -75.95 -91.31 -81.29
C ASP A 79 -76.46 -91.36 -79.84
N THR A 80 -77.20 -92.43 -79.52
CA THR A 80 -77.76 -92.66 -78.19
C THR A 80 -76.69 -92.89 -77.11
N SER A 81 -75.45 -93.26 -77.49
CA SER A 81 -74.37 -93.46 -76.52
C SER A 81 -73.87 -92.14 -75.88
N ALA A 82 -74.17 -91.00 -76.50
CA ALA A 82 -73.80 -89.67 -75.99
C ALA A 82 -74.85 -89.04 -75.06
N TYR A 83 -76.05 -89.61 -74.96
CA TYR A 83 -77.19 -89.00 -74.24
C TYR A 83 -76.93 -88.83 -72.74
N ASP A 84 -76.32 -89.83 -72.09
CA ASP A 84 -75.97 -89.74 -70.66
C ASP A 84 -74.98 -88.60 -70.39
N SER A 85 -74.08 -88.29 -71.34
CA SER A 85 -73.13 -87.18 -71.19
C SER A 85 -73.83 -85.83 -71.29
N TYR A 86 -74.79 -85.66 -72.20
CA TYR A 86 -75.58 -84.43 -72.30
C TYR A 86 -76.43 -84.20 -71.05
N GLU A 87 -77.10 -85.24 -70.56
CA GLU A 87 -77.89 -85.18 -69.32
C GLU A 87 -77.01 -84.82 -68.11
N GLN A 88 -75.85 -85.46 -67.95
CA GLN A 88 -74.92 -85.13 -66.86
C GLN A 88 -74.40 -83.69 -66.97
N ASN A 89 -74.13 -83.18 -68.17
CA ASN A 89 -73.69 -81.81 -68.37
C ASN A 89 -74.79 -80.80 -68.00
N VAL A 90 -76.03 -81.03 -68.46
CA VAL A 90 -77.18 -80.21 -68.10
C VAL A 90 -77.39 -80.22 -66.59
N LYS A 91 -77.35 -81.41 -65.96
CA LYS A 91 -77.49 -81.55 -64.51
C LYS A 91 -76.40 -80.79 -63.76
N LYS A 92 -75.13 -80.90 -64.16
CA LYS A 92 -74.02 -80.17 -63.55
C LYS A 92 -74.21 -78.66 -63.67
N LEU A 93 -74.60 -78.18 -64.86
CA LEU A 93 -74.82 -76.76 -65.11
C LEU A 93 -76.00 -76.23 -64.29
N LEU A 94 -77.10 -76.98 -64.18
CA LEU A 94 -78.25 -76.57 -63.36
C LEU A 94 -77.95 -76.62 -61.86
N THR A 95 -77.18 -77.58 -61.37
CA THR A 95 -76.68 -77.57 -59.98
C THR A 95 -75.83 -76.32 -59.71
N GLU A 96 -75.00 -75.89 -60.66
CA GLU A 96 -74.24 -74.65 -60.53
C GLU A 96 -75.18 -73.44 -60.51
N VAL A 97 -76.22 -73.41 -61.36
CA VAL A 97 -77.24 -72.36 -61.33
C VAL A 97 -77.95 -72.31 -59.97
N ASP A 98 -78.29 -73.45 -59.37
CA ASP A 98 -78.89 -73.51 -58.03
C ASP A 98 -77.95 -72.89 -56.96
N SER A 99 -76.65 -73.20 -57.03
CA SER A 99 -75.64 -72.62 -56.13
C SER A 99 -75.53 -71.10 -56.30
N GLN A 100 -75.58 -70.61 -57.54
CA GLN A 100 -75.54 -69.18 -57.82
C GLN A 100 -76.85 -68.46 -57.42
N LEU A 101 -78.00 -69.14 -57.49
CA LEU A 101 -79.27 -68.67 -56.96
C LEU A 101 -79.25 -68.50 -55.44
N GLU A 102 -78.59 -69.40 -54.71
CA GLU A 102 -78.41 -69.24 -53.26
C GLU A 102 -77.50 -68.04 -52.93
N ILE A 103 -76.48 -67.78 -53.74
CA ILE A 103 -75.64 -66.57 -53.62
C ILE A 103 -76.50 -65.32 -53.87
N LEU A 104 -77.28 -65.28 -54.95
CA LEU A 104 -78.17 -64.15 -55.28
C LEU A 104 -79.16 -63.85 -54.14
N LYS A 105 -79.72 -64.88 -53.52
CA LYS A 105 -80.62 -64.72 -52.38
C LYS A 105 -79.92 -64.18 -51.13
N LYS A 106 -78.70 -64.67 -50.86
CA LYS A 106 -77.94 -64.31 -49.67
C LYS A 106 -77.45 -62.87 -49.70
N THR A 107 -77.02 -62.40 -50.87
CA THR A 107 -76.45 -61.06 -51.08
C THR A 107 -77.48 -59.94 -50.89
N LYS A 108 -78.78 -60.22 -51.10
CA LYS A 108 -79.89 -59.24 -50.99
C LYS A 108 -79.71 -57.97 -51.83
N VAL A 109 -78.86 -58.03 -52.85
CA VAL A 109 -78.60 -56.93 -53.79
C VAL A 109 -79.81 -56.73 -54.71
N LEU A 110 -80.50 -57.83 -55.02
CA LEU A 110 -81.70 -57.82 -55.84
C LEU A 110 -82.96 -57.65 -54.97
N PRO A 111 -83.98 -56.93 -55.47
CA PRO A 111 -85.30 -56.96 -54.88
C PRO A 111 -85.86 -58.38 -54.83
N ASP A 112 -86.52 -58.74 -53.73
CA ASP A 112 -87.12 -60.09 -53.56
C ASP A 112 -88.09 -60.45 -54.70
N GLU A 113 -88.76 -59.45 -55.30
CA GLU A 113 -89.68 -59.63 -56.43
C GLU A 113 -88.96 -60.13 -57.70
N GLU A 114 -87.86 -59.48 -58.10
CA GLU A 114 -87.05 -59.85 -59.27
C GLU A 114 -86.36 -61.21 -59.07
N TYR A 115 -85.85 -61.47 -57.85
CA TYR A 115 -85.28 -62.78 -57.50
C TYR A 115 -86.30 -63.91 -57.64
N ASN A 116 -87.50 -63.72 -57.08
CA ASN A 116 -88.55 -64.75 -57.09
C ASN A 116 -89.10 -64.97 -58.51
N GLU A 117 -89.20 -63.91 -59.33
CA GLU A 117 -89.59 -64.01 -60.73
C GLU A 117 -88.59 -64.89 -61.51
N TYR A 118 -87.29 -64.64 -61.32
CA TYR A 118 -86.23 -65.43 -61.97
C TYR A 118 -86.14 -66.86 -61.49
N ALA A 119 -86.18 -67.09 -60.18
CA ALA A 119 -86.15 -68.42 -59.60
C ALA A 119 -87.35 -69.26 -60.08
N SER A 120 -88.54 -68.66 -60.17
CA SER A 120 -89.74 -69.33 -60.68
C SER A 120 -89.61 -69.64 -62.17
N ALA A 121 -89.21 -68.66 -62.99
CA ALA A 121 -89.00 -68.87 -64.42
C ALA A 121 -87.91 -69.92 -64.72
N LEU A 122 -86.86 -69.98 -63.89
CA LEU A 122 -85.82 -70.98 -64.00
C LEU A 122 -86.34 -72.37 -63.65
N SER A 123 -87.12 -72.50 -62.57
CA SER A 123 -87.72 -73.77 -62.18
C SER A 123 -88.67 -74.29 -63.26
N ASP A 124 -89.53 -73.42 -63.79
CA ASP A 124 -90.43 -73.74 -64.90
C ASP A 124 -89.65 -74.21 -66.14
N TRP A 125 -88.62 -73.46 -66.55
CA TRP A 125 -87.78 -73.83 -67.70
C TRP A 125 -86.98 -75.12 -67.47
N GLY A 126 -86.42 -75.30 -66.26
CA GLY A 126 -85.67 -76.50 -65.88
C GLY A 126 -86.53 -77.76 -65.93
N ASN A 127 -87.77 -77.68 -65.43
CA ASN A 127 -88.73 -78.79 -65.49
C ASN A 127 -89.09 -79.17 -66.94
N ILE A 128 -89.32 -78.19 -67.81
CA ILE A 128 -89.52 -78.43 -69.25
C ILE A 128 -88.28 -79.10 -69.86
N GLY A 129 -87.08 -78.62 -69.50
CA GLY A 129 -85.82 -79.19 -69.96
C GLY A 129 -85.63 -80.66 -69.57
N TYR A 130 -85.96 -81.03 -68.32
CA TYR A 130 -85.91 -82.41 -67.86
C TYR A 130 -86.96 -83.30 -68.54
N SER A 131 -88.19 -82.80 -68.75
CA SER A 131 -89.23 -83.50 -69.51
C SER A 131 -88.73 -83.85 -70.91
N ILE A 132 -88.15 -82.88 -71.62
CA ILE A 132 -87.59 -83.09 -72.97
C ILE A 132 -86.47 -84.13 -72.97
N ILE A 133 -85.55 -84.09 -72.00
CA ILE A 133 -84.49 -85.11 -71.86
C ILE A 133 -85.10 -86.51 -71.71
N GLU A 134 -86.15 -86.66 -70.92
CA GLU A 134 -86.84 -87.93 -70.70
C GLU A 134 -87.57 -88.41 -71.98
N GLU A 135 -88.26 -87.51 -72.69
CA GLU A 135 -88.90 -87.82 -73.98
C GLU A 135 -87.88 -88.28 -75.04
N ILE A 136 -86.71 -87.64 -75.11
CA ILE A 136 -85.62 -88.06 -76.00
C ILE A 136 -85.13 -89.47 -75.65
N LYS A 137 -85.01 -89.82 -74.36
CA LYS A 137 -84.58 -91.15 -73.91
C LYS A 137 -85.62 -92.25 -74.16
N ASN A 138 -86.91 -91.90 -74.12
CA ASN A 138 -88.00 -92.82 -74.41
C ASN A 138 -88.22 -93.04 -75.93
N GLY A 139 -87.43 -92.38 -76.79
CA GLY A 139 -87.50 -92.51 -78.24
C GLY A 139 -88.56 -91.62 -78.90
N GLU A 140 -89.22 -90.74 -78.14
CA GLU A 140 -90.27 -89.81 -78.59
C GLU A 140 -89.67 -88.55 -79.25
N LYS A 141 -88.76 -88.72 -80.21
CA LYS A 141 -87.92 -87.65 -80.75
C LYS A 141 -88.70 -86.50 -81.41
N GLU A 142 -89.77 -86.81 -82.14
CA GLU A 142 -90.60 -85.77 -82.78
C GLU A 142 -91.34 -84.90 -81.74
N LYS A 143 -91.79 -85.51 -80.65
CA LYS A 143 -92.48 -84.82 -79.55
C LYS A 143 -91.52 -83.93 -78.77
N ALA A 144 -90.32 -84.43 -78.48
CA ALA A 144 -89.26 -83.64 -77.85
C ALA A 144 -88.84 -82.43 -78.70
N ILE A 145 -88.76 -82.58 -80.03
CA ILE A 145 -88.45 -81.46 -80.93
C ILE A 145 -89.59 -80.42 -80.92
N ASP A 146 -90.85 -80.85 -80.93
CA ASP A 146 -92.00 -79.95 -80.84
C ASP A 146 -92.01 -79.18 -79.50
N GLU A 147 -91.79 -79.89 -78.39
CA GLU A 147 -91.72 -79.28 -77.06
C GLU A 147 -90.53 -78.31 -76.92
N ILE A 148 -89.41 -78.57 -77.59
CA ILE A 148 -88.30 -77.61 -77.69
C ILE A 148 -88.74 -76.30 -78.35
N PHE A 149 -89.45 -76.36 -79.48
CA PHE A 149 -89.84 -75.17 -80.23
C PHE A 149 -91.02 -74.42 -79.60
N ASN A 150 -92.03 -75.13 -79.10
CA ASN A 150 -93.30 -74.55 -78.65
C ASN A 150 -93.31 -74.23 -77.15
N SER A 151 -92.53 -74.92 -76.32
CA SER A 151 -92.52 -74.72 -74.86
C SER A 151 -91.17 -74.24 -74.32
N CYS A 152 -90.09 -74.99 -74.61
CA CYS A 152 -88.77 -74.71 -74.03
C CYS A 152 -88.14 -73.42 -74.57
N THR A 153 -88.24 -73.15 -75.87
CA THR A 153 -87.67 -71.94 -76.49
C THR A 153 -88.38 -70.66 -75.99
N PRO A 154 -89.73 -70.59 -75.94
CA PRO A 154 -90.41 -69.45 -75.31
C PRO A 154 -90.09 -69.28 -73.83
N ALA A 155 -90.04 -70.38 -73.05
CA ALA A 155 -89.68 -70.33 -71.63
C ALA A 155 -88.22 -69.86 -71.43
N LEU A 156 -87.29 -70.31 -72.27
CA LEU A 156 -85.90 -69.85 -72.28
C LEU A 156 -85.80 -68.37 -72.63
N ASN A 157 -86.51 -67.92 -73.66
CA ASN A 157 -86.49 -66.50 -74.07
C ASN A 157 -86.98 -65.61 -72.93
N LYS A 158 -88.08 -65.99 -72.26
CA LYS A 158 -88.58 -65.27 -71.08
C LYS A 158 -87.56 -65.27 -69.94
N LEU A 159 -86.98 -66.42 -69.64
CA LEU A 159 -85.96 -66.57 -68.59
C LEU A 159 -84.71 -65.72 -68.89
N VAL A 160 -84.25 -65.71 -70.14
CA VAL A 160 -83.11 -64.90 -70.59
C VAL A 160 -83.43 -63.41 -70.55
N GLU A 161 -84.65 -63.01 -70.89
CA GLU A 161 -85.09 -61.60 -70.78
C GLU A 161 -85.08 -61.13 -69.31
N ILE A 162 -85.54 -61.96 -68.38
CA ILE A 162 -85.44 -61.69 -66.94
C ILE A 162 -83.97 -61.66 -66.50
N ALA A 163 -83.14 -62.60 -66.98
CA ALA A 163 -81.71 -62.63 -66.68
C ALA A 163 -80.95 -61.39 -67.17
N ILE A 164 -81.33 -60.84 -68.34
CA ILE A 164 -80.76 -59.60 -68.87
C ILE A 164 -81.15 -58.41 -67.99
N ARG A 165 -82.41 -58.33 -67.57
CA ARG A 165 -82.87 -57.26 -66.65
C ARG A 165 -82.14 -57.33 -65.31
N LEU A 166 -81.95 -58.53 -64.77
CA LEU A 166 -81.19 -58.75 -63.54
C LEU A 166 -79.72 -58.37 -63.69
N ASP A 167 -79.11 -58.68 -64.85
CA ASP A 167 -77.73 -58.32 -65.17
C ASP A 167 -77.58 -56.79 -65.16
N GLU A 168 -78.51 -56.05 -65.79
CA GLU A 168 -78.52 -54.59 -65.76
C GLU A 168 -78.64 -54.03 -64.34
N ILE A 169 -79.54 -54.57 -63.50
CA ILE A 169 -79.70 -54.12 -62.11
C ILE A 169 -78.43 -54.37 -61.30
N THR A 170 -77.87 -55.59 -61.37
CA THR A 170 -76.67 -55.92 -60.59
C THR A 170 -75.43 -55.19 -61.08
N ASP A 171 -75.30 -54.93 -62.38
CA ASP A 171 -74.18 -54.19 -62.97
C ASP A 171 -74.25 -52.71 -62.57
N GLU A 172 -75.44 -52.09 -62.57
CA GLU A 172 -75.63 -50.70 -62.12
C GLU A 172 -75.32 -50.53 -60.62
N VAL A 173 -75.81 -51.45 -59.77
CA VAL A 173 -75.52 -51.43 -58.32
C VAL A 173 -74.03 -51.67 -58.06
N SER A 174 -73.38 -52.54 -58.85
CA SER A 174 -71.94 -52.78 -58.81
C SER A 174 -71.15 -51.52 -59.17
N GLU A 175 -71.47 -50.86 -60.29
CA GLU A 175 -70.78 -49.64 -60.70
C GLU A 175 -70.97 -48.50 -59.68
N GLN A 176 -72.19 -48.34 -59.15
CA GLN A 176 -72.50 -47.35 -58.13
C GLN A 176 -71.74 -47.59 -56.83
N SER A 177 -71.67 -48.84 -56.37
CA SER A 177 -70.94 -49.22 -55.15
C SER A 177 -69.43 -49.09 -55.31
N ALA A 178 -68.88 -49.42 -56.48
CA ALA A 178 -67.47 -49.19 -56.81
C ALA A 178 -67.11 -47.70 -56.80
N ARG A 179 -67.92 -46.84 -57.45
CA ARG A 179 -67.72 -45.38 -57.43
C ARG A 179 -67.81 -44.81 -56.02
N THR A 180 -68.79 -45.26 -55.23
CA THR A 180 -68.96 -44.84 -53.84
C THR A 180 -67.74 -45.18 -53.00
N THR A 181 -67.22 -46.41 -53.14
CA THR A 181 -66.00 -46.85 -52.43
C THR A 181 -64.77 -46.01 -52.80
N ILE A 182 -64.59 -45.67 -54.08
CA ILE A 182 -63.49 -44.80 -54.53
C ILE A 182 -63.62 -43.38 -53.96
N ILE A 183 -64.82 -42.80 -53.99
CA ILE A 183 -65.07 -41.44 -53.45
C ILE A 183 -64.74 -41.39 -51.96
N PHE A 184 -65.21 -42.36 -51.16
CA PHE A 184 -64.87 -42.44 -49.74
C PHE A 184 -63.37 -42.62 -49.52
N ALA A 185 -62.67 -43.41 -50.36
CA ALA A 185 -61.22 -43.60 -50.24
C ALA A 185 -60.43 -42.32 -50.48
N VAL A 186 -60.79 -41.55 -51.51
CA VAL A 186 -60.17 -40.25 -51.80
C VAL A 186 -60.50 -39.23 -50.71
N ALA A 187 -61.77 -39.13 -50.29
CA ALA A 187 -62.18 -38.24 -49.20
C ALA A 187 -61.46 -38.60 -47.89
N GLY A 188 -61.31 -39.88 -47.57
CA GLY A 188 -60.57 -40.38 -46.42
C GLY A 188 -59.09 -39.97 -46.45
N MET A 189 -58.41 -40.14 -47.59
CA MET A 189 -57.02 -39.71 -47.75
C MET A 189 -56.85 -38.19 -47.57
N VAL A 190 -57.74 -37.38 -48.15
CA VAL A 190 -57.69 -35.92 -48.02
C VAL A 190 -57.90 -35.51 -46.55
N CYS A 191 -58.87 -36.10 -45.86
CA CYS A 191 -59.10 -35.84 -44.43
C CYS A 191 -57.88 -36.19 -43.57
N ILE A 192 -57.23 -37.33 -43.80
CA ILE A 192 -56.02 -37.74 -43.07
C ILE A 192 -54.88 -36.74 -43.31
N ILE A 193 -54.66 -36.31 -44.57
CA ILE A 193 -53.61 -35.34 -44.90
C ILE A 193 -53.88 -33.99 -44.21
N ILE A 194 -55.12 -33.49 -44.23
CA ILE A 194 -55.49 -32.24 -43.55
C ILE A 194 -55.27 -32.36 -42.04
N CYS A 195 -55.69 -33.47 -41.42
CA CYS A 195 -55.46 -33.71 -40.00
C CYS A 195 -53.96 -33.75 -39.64
N LEU A 196 -53.12 -34.38 -40.47
CA LEU A 196 -51.67 -34.41 -40.26
C LEU A 196 -51.03 -33.03 -40.41
N VAL A 197 -51.42 -32.24 -41.41
CA VAL A 197 -50.90 -30.88 -41.61
C VAL A 197 -51.33 -29.96 -40.45
N CYS A 198 -52.59 -30.02 -40.02
CA CYS A 198 -53.07 -29.30 -38.84
C CYS A 198 -52.32 -29.73 -37.57
N ALA A 199 -52.08 -31.02 -37.38
CA ALA A 199 -51.34 -31.53 -36.23
C ALA A 199 -49.88 -31.02 -36.23
N CYS A 200 -49.19 -31.09 -37.38
CA CYS A 200 -47.82 -30.61 -37.50
C CYS A 200 -47.68 -29.09 -37.30
N THR A 201 -48.61 -28.29 -37.84
CA THR A 201 -48.58 -26.83 -37.72
C THR A 201 -48.84 -26.39 -36.28
N LEU A 202 -49.85 -26.96 -35.61
CA LEU A 202 -50.13 -26.69 -34.20
C LEU A 202 -49.00 -27.16 -33.28
N ALA A 203 -48.38 -28.32 -33.55
CA ALA A 203 -47.23 -28.80 -32.80
C ALA A 203 -46.04 -27.82 -32.89
N LYS A 204 -45.75 -27.29 -34.10
CA LYS A 204 -44.72 -26.25 -34.29
C LYS A 204 -45.03 -24.97 -33.50
N VAL A 205 -46.28 -24.51 -33.51
CA VAL A 205 -46.70 -23.30 -32.77
C VAL A 205 -46.57 -23.49 -31.25
N ILE A 206 -47.02 -24.64 -30.72
CA ILE A 206 -46.92 -24.94 -29.28
C ILE A 206 -45.46 -25.11 -28.87
N SER A 207 -44.65 -25.83 -29.66
CA SER A 207 -43.23 -26.01 -29.41
C SER A 207 -42.47 -24.68 -29.39
N LYS A 208 -42.71 -23.81 -30.40
CA LYS A 208 -42.13 -22.47 -30.45
C LYS A 208 -42.49 -21.65 -29.20
N LYS A 209 -43.77 -21.67 -28.80
CA LYS A 209 -44.24 -20.91 -27.64
C LYS A 209 -43.64 -21.38 -26.32
N VAL A 210 -43.53 -22.70 -26.11
CA VAL A 210 -42.86 -23.27 -24.92
C VAL A 210 -41.38 -22.94 -24.92
N LEU A 211 -40.72 -23.03 -26.08
CA LEU A 211 -39.29 -22.74 -26.23
C LEU A 211 -38.96 -21.26 -25.96
N GLU A 212 -39.73 -20.33 -26.52
CA GLU A 212 -39.57 -18.87 -26.28
C GLU A 212 -39.70 -18.55 -24.79
N THR A 213 -40.69 -19.13 -24.09
CA THR A 213 -40.88 -18.91 -22.65
C THR A 213 -39.74 -19.46 -21.77
N ILE A 214 -38.84 -20.27 -22.30
CA ILE A 214 -37.69 -20.83 -21.56
C ILE A 214 -36.40 -20.13 -21.99
N LEU A 215 -36.17 -19.98 -23.30
CA LEU A 215 -34.94 -19.43 -23.84
C LEU A 215 -34.81 -17.92 -23.60
N ASP A 216 -35.88 -17.14 -23.71
CA ASP A 216 -35.78 -15.68 -23.58
C ASP A 216 -35.34 -15.27 -22.16
N PRO A 217 -35.93 -15.81 -21.06
CA PRO A 217 -35.45 -15.51 -19.71
C PRO A 217 -34.04 -16.04 -19.42
N LEU A 218 -33.68 -17.21 -19.96
CA LEU A 218 -32.33 -17.76 -19.79
C LEU A 218 -31.27 -16.89 -20.48
N ARG A 219 -31.55 -16.38 -21.69
CA ARG A 219 -30.67 -15.42 -22.37
C ARG A 219 -30.53 -14.12 -21.59
N ALA A 220 -31.61 -13.61 -21.01
CA ALA A 220 -31.53 -12.42 -20.16
C ALA A 220 -30.64 -12.64 -18.92
N VAL A 221 -30.71 -13.82 -18.28
CA VAL A 221 -29.82 -14.19 -17.18
C VAL A 221 -28.37 -14.35 -17.65
N GLU A 222 -28.15 -14.96 -18.82
CA GLU A 222 -26.83 -15.11 -19.44
C GLU A 222 -26.20 -13.75 -19.77
N ASP A 223 -26.95 -12.84 -20.38
CA ASP A 223 -26.49 -11.50 -20.70
C ASP A 223 -26.10 -10.74 -19.44
N VAL A 224 -26.92 -10.80 -18.39
CA VAL A 224 -26.60 -10.17 -17.10
C VAL A 224 -25.38 -10.82 -16.42
N ALA A 225 -25.19 -12.14 -16.58
CA ALA A 225 -24.00 -12.81 -16.10
C ALA A 225 -22.74 -12.37 -16.86
N ARG A 226 -22.85 -12.16 -18.17
CA ARG A 226 -21.76 -11.61 -18.99
C ARG A 226 -21.42 -10.18 -18.58
N GLU A 227 -22.43 -9.32 -18.41
CA GLU A 227 -22.25 -7.96 -17.89
C GLU A 227 -21.55 -7.98 -16.52
N LEU A 228 -21.95 -8.88 -15.61
CA LEU A 228 -21.29 -9.05 -14.31
C LEU A 228 -19.81 -9.45 -14.46
N THR A 229 -19.48 -10.36 -15.39
CA THR A 229 -18.08 -10.75 -15.64
C THR A 229 -17.25 -9.62 -16.25
N GLU A 230 -17.90 -8.67 -16.93
CA GLU A 230 -17.27 -7.44 -17.44
C GLU A 230 -17.21 -6.33 -16.36
N GLY A 231 -17.70 -6.58 -15.14
CA GLY A 231 -17.68 -5.64 -14.02
C GLY A 231 -18.88 -4.68 -13.97
N ASN A 232 -19.89 -4.86 -14.83
CA ASN A 232 -21.10 -4.03 -14.83
C ASN A 232 -22.14 -4.53 -13.81
N LEU A 233 -22.21 -3.83 -12.68
CA LEU A 233 -23.14 -4.13 -11.58
C LEU A 233 -24.48 -3.38 -11.66
N HIS A 234 -24.72 -2.62 -12.73
CA HIS A 234 -25.93 -1.81 -12.90
C HIS A 234 -26.95 -2.44 -13.86
N SER A 235 -26.74 -3.68 -14.30
CA SER A 235 -27.61 -4.35 -15.27
C SER A 235 -28.98 -4.72 -14.66
N ALA A 236 -30.07 -4.35 -15.35
CA ALA A 236 -31.43 -4.56 -14.90
C ALA A 236 -31.99 -5.91 -15.38
N LEU A 237 -31.92 -6.94 -14.53
CA LEU A 237 -32.59 -8.22 -14.80
C LEU A 237 -34.08 -8.14 -14.43
N GLU A 238 -34.93 -7.74 -15.38
CA GLU A 238 -36.37 -7.50 -15.14
C GLU A 238 -37.24 -8.77 -15.08
N TYR A 239 -36.67 -9.97 -15.25
CA TYR A 239 -37.46 -11.22 -15.20
C TYR A 239 -37.90 -11.56 -13.77
N HIS A 240 -39.22 -11.69 -13.59
CA HIS A 240 -39.88 -12.06 -12.34
C HIS A 240 -40.85 -13.22 -12.61
N SER A 241 -40.54 -14.39 -12.04
CA SER A 241 -41.40 -15.58 -12.04
C SER A 241 -41.17 -16.35 -10.75
N GLU A 242 -42.12 -17.21 -10.38
CA GLU A 242 -41.98 -18.15 -9.26
C GLU A 242 -41.31 -19.48 -9.67
N ASP A 243 -41.03 -19.65 -10.96
CA ASP A 243 -40.35 -20.84 -11.51
C ASP A 243 -38.85 -20.89 -11.15
N GLU A 244 -38.18 -21.97 -11.57
CA GLU A 244 -36.75 -22.15 -11.33
C GLU A 244 -35.90 -21.03 -11.95
N ILE A 245 -36.30 -20.51 -13.12
CA ILE A 245 -35.59 -19.43 -13.81
C ILE A 245 -35.77 -18.11 -13.05
N GLY A 246 -36.95 -17.89 -12.47
CA GLY A 246 -37.26 -16.73 -11.65
C GLY A 246 -36.48 -16.73 -10.34
N ARG A 247 -36.33 -17.89 -9.69
CA ARG A 247 -35.45 -18.04 -8.52
C ARG A 247 -33.98 -17.80 -8.85
N LEU A 248 -33.52 -18.27 -10.02
CA LEU A 248 -32.17 -18.01 -10.50
C LEU A 248 -31.96 -16.51 -10.76
N ALA A 249 -32.90 -15.87 -11.46
CA ALA A 249 -32.88 -14.44 -11.71
C ALA A 249 -32.91 -13.61 -10.42
N HIS A 250 -33.69 -14.02 -9.42
CA HIS A 250 -33.72 -13.36 -8.11
C HIS A 250 -32.38 -13.49 -7.37
N SER A 251 -31.80 -14.69 -7.33
CA SER A 251 -30.48 -14.91 -6.73
C SER A 251 -29.41 -14.07 -7.42
N MET A 252 -29.41 -14.02 -8.75
CA MET A 252 -28.48 -13.23 -9.55
C MET A 252 -28.62 -11.72 -9.26
N ARG A 253 -29.86 -11.19 -9.25
CA ARG A 253 -30.14 -9.79 -8.86
C ARG A 253 -29.63 -9.46 -7.47
N LYS A 254 -29.87 -10.35 -6.51
CA LYS A 254 -29.41 -10.16 -5.13
C LYS A 254 -27.88 -10.12 -5.06
N SER A 255 -27.20 -11.01 -5.78
CA SER A 255 -25.73 -11.00 -5.87
C SER A 255 -25.21 -9.71 -6.48
N ILE A 256 -25.76 -9.26 -7.62
CA ILE A 256 -25.37 -8.00 -8.27
C ILE A 256 -25.56 -6.82 -7.33
N ARG A 257 -26.70 -6.74 -6.64
CA ARG A 257 -26.97 -5.67 -5.68
C ARG A 257 -25.97 -5.64 -4.52
N ILE A 258 -25.67 -6.81 -3.93
CA ILE A 258 -24.72 -6.89 -2.80
C ILE A 258 -23.31 -6.52 -3.26
N LEU A 259 -22.87 -7.04 -4.41
CA LEU A 259 -21.57 -6.69 -4.99
C LEU A 259 -21.50 -5.19 -5.31
N GLY A 260 -22.57 -4.63 -5.88
CA GLY A 260 -22.71 -3.18 -6.13
C GLY A 260 -22.53 -2.38 -4.85
N THR A 261 -23.21 -2.75 -3.76
CA THR A 261 -23.07 -2.03 -2.48
C THR A 261 -21.66 -2.09 -1.90
N TYR A 262 -20.90 -3.17 -2.10
CA TYR A 262 -19.50 -3.23 -1.67
C TYR A 262 -18.59 -2.34 -2.54
N VAL A 263 -18.78 -2.36 -3.86
CA VAL A 263 -18.03 -1.50 -4.78
C VAL A 263 -18.32 -0.03 -4.50
N ASP A 264 -19.58 0.34 -4.26
CA ASP A 264 -19.98 1.71 -3.92
C ASP A 264 -19.37 2.16 -2.58
N ASP A 265 -19.33 1.29 -1.56
CA ASP A 265 -18.72 1.62 -0.26
C ASP A 265 -17.19 1.78 -0.40
N ILE A 266 -16.53 0.94 -1.21
CA ILE A 266 -15.09 1.08 -1.52
C ILE A 266 -14.83 2.39 -2.26
N ASP A 267 -15.60 2.72 -3.30
CA ASP A 267 -15.43 3.94 -4.09
C ASP A 267 -15.61 5.19 -3.22
N ARG A 268 -16.67 5.21 -2.41
CA ARG A 268 -16.92 6.28 -1.42
C ARG A 268 -15.74 6.44 -0.47
N ALA A 269 -15.27 5.34 0.13
CA ALA A 269 -14.22 5.38 1.13
C ALA A 269 -12.85 5.76 0.52
N MET A 270 -12.53 5.28 -0.69
CA MET A 270 -11.35 5.69 -1.46
C MET A 270 -11.39 7.18 -1.85
N LYS A 271 -12.57 7.69 -2.20
CA LYS A 271 -12.76 9.12 -2.48
C LYS A 271 -12.46 9.96 -1.25
N LEU A 272 -12.99 9.58 -0.08
CA LEU A 272 -12.69 10.24 1.20
C LEU A 272 -11.19 10.22 1.52
N PHE A 273 -10.50 9.09 1.29
CA PHE A 273 -9.05 9.01 1.46
C PHE A 273 -8.28 9.94 0.51
N SER A 274 -8.72 10.06 -0.74
CA SER A 274 -8.11 10.98 -1.71
C SER A 274 -8.28 12.45 -1.32
N GLU A 275 -9.34 12.76 -0.59
CA GLU A 275 -9.61 14.08 0.00
C GLU A 275 -8.90 14.28 1.36
N GLY A 276 -8.14 13.28 1.82
CA GLY A 276 -7.38 13.32 3.07
C GLY A 276 -8.21 12.99 4.32
N ASN A 277 -9.43 12.50 4.17
CA ASN A 277 -10.26 12.09 5.29
C ASN A 277 -10.08 10.60 5.59
N PHE A 278 -9.30 10.30 6.64
CA PHE A 278 -9.08 8.96 7.18
C PHE A 278 -10.03 8.62 8.34
N ASP A 279 -11.00 9.48 8.67
CA ASP A 279 -12.09 9.15 9.61
C ASP A 279 -13.28 8.58 8.83
N VAL A 280 -13.13 7.34 8.36
CA VAL A 280 -14.13 6.66 7.51
C VAL A 280 -14.63 5.40 8.19
N GLN A 281 -15.96 5.30 8.33
CA GLN A 281 -16.65 4.12 8.83
C GLN A 281 -17.33 3.36 7.68
N PRO A 282 -17.42 2.02 7.76
CA PRO A 282 -18.16 1.22 6.78
C PRO A 282 -19.66 1.51 6.86
N GLU A 283 -20.31 1.70 5.70
CA GLU A 283 -21.76 1.99 5.63
C GLU A 283 -22.60 0.75 5.26
N VAL A 284 -21.95 -0.38 4.97
CA VAL A 284 -22.61 -1.61 4.53
C VAL A 284 -22.24 -2.80 5.42
N GLU A 285 -23.12 -3.80 5.47
CA GLU A 285 -22.87 -5.05 6.20
C GLU A 285 -22.04 -6.01 5.33
N TRP A 286 -20.73 -6.02 5.54
CA TRP A 286 -19.78 -6.89 4.86
C TRP A 286 -19.95 -8.36 5.29
N LYS A 287 -20.06 -9.29 4.32
CA LYS A 287 -20.29 -10.73 4.58
C LYS A 287 -19.34 -11.64 3.80
N GLY A 288 -19.07 -12.81 4.37
CA GLY A 288 -18.24 -13.84 3.73
C GLY A 288 -16.82 -13.35 3.45
N ASP A 289 -16.30 -13.71 2.28
CA ASP A 289 -14.92 -13.39 1.88
C ASP A 289 -14.64 -11.89 1.75
N PHE A 290 -15.68 -11.05 1.63
CA PHE A 290 -15.53 -9.59 1.55
C PHE A 290 -15.15 -8.95 2.89
N VAL A 291 -15.37 -9.61 4.04
CA VAL A 291 -14.95 -9.11 5.36
C VAL A 291 -13.42 -8.96 5.43
N GLY A 292 -12.66 -9.79 4.70
CA GLY A 292 -11.21 -9.64 4.61
C GLY A 292 -10.79 -8.29 4.00
N ILE A 293 -11.51 -7.83 2.97
CA ILE A 293 -11.27 -6.52 2.33
C ILE A 293 -11.53 -5.39 3.33
N LEU A 294 -12.65 -5.44 4.06
CA LEU A 294 -12.96 -4.48 5.11
C LEU A 294 -11.83 -4.40 6.15
N ASN A 295 -11.37 -5.55 6.65
CA ASN A 295 -10.30 -5.58 7.66
C ASN A 295 -8.99 -4.97 7.12
N SER A 296 -8.62 -5.26 5.87
CA SER A 296 -7.46 -4.64 5.23
C SER A 296 -7.64 -3.13 5.08
N PHE A 297 -8.83 -2.68 4.71
CA PHE A 297 -9.17 -1.26 4.56
C PHE A 297 -9.07 -0.51 5.89
N MET A 298 -9.67 -1.04 6.95
CA MET A 298 -9.59 -0.49 8.30
C MET A 298 -8.16 -0.50 8.86
N SER A 299 -7.37 -1.53 8.54
CA SER A 299 -5.96 -1.59 8.94
C SER A 299 -5.12 -0.52 8.24
N PHE A 300 -5.39 -0.27 6.95
CA PHE A 300 -4.74 0.79 6.19
C PHE A 300 -5.11 2.18 6.74
N GLU A 301 -6.39 2.42 7.00
CA GLU A 301 -6.90 3.64 7.64
C GLU A 301 -6.18 3.93 8.95
N LYS A 302 -6.20 2.95 9.87
CA LYS A 302 -5.52 3.05 11.16
C LYS A 302 -4.03 3.34 11.03
N SER A 303 -3.31 2.61 10.16
CA SER A 303 -1.87 2.80 9.98
C SER A 303 -1.53 4.19 9.43
N MET A 304 -2.35 4.71 8.51
CA MET A 304 -2.17 6.05 7.98
C MET A 304 -2.49 7.12 9.04
N ALA A 305 -3.58 6.95 9.79
CA ALA A 305 -3.94 7.84 10.89
C ALA A 305 -2.86 7.91 11.97
N GLU A 306 -2.28 6.76 12.36
CA GLU A 306 -1.15 6.68 13.29
C GLU A 306 0.10 7.39 12.75
N THR A 307 0.41 7.21 11.46
CA THR A 307 1.54 7.87 10.80
C THR A 307 1.36 9.38 10.80
N ILE A 308 0.18 9.88 10.41
CA ILE A 308 -0.15 11.31 10.39
C ILE A 308 -0.07 11.91 11.79
N LYS A 309 -0.60 11.21 12.81
CA LYS A 309 -0.50 11.60 14.22
C LYS A 309 0.96 11.66 14.69
N GLY A 310 1.77 10.69 14.29
CA GLY A 310 3.22 10.67 14.57
C GLY A 310 3.93 11.89 13.99
N ILE A 311 3.68 12.22 12.72
CA ILE A 311 4.31 13.39 12.08
C ILE A 311 3.83 14.70 12.71
N LYS A 312 2.55 14.81 13.11
CA LYS A 312 2.03 15.96 13.85
C LYS A 312 2.77 16.17 15.19
N ASN A 313 3.00 15.10 15.94
CA ASN A 313 3.72 15.20 17.21
C ASN A 313 5.18 15.59 16.99
N VAL A 314 5.88 14.93 16.06
CA VAL A 314 7.29 15.22 15.74
C VAL A 314 7.46 16.65 15.22
N SER A 315 6.57 17.14 14.36
CA SER A 315 6.62 18.54 13.90
C SER A 315 6.43 19.54 15.04
N SER A 316 5.53 19.26 16.00
CA SER A 316 5.39 20.08 17.20
C SER A 316 6.65 20.09 18.07
N GLU A 317 7.28 18.93 18.23
CA GLU A 317 8.55 18.81 18.97
C GLU A 317 9.69 19.56 18.26
N VAL A 318 9.78 19.46 16.93
CA VAL A 318 10.77 20.19 16.12
C VAL A 318 10.59 21.70 16.24
N SER A 319 9.36 22.21 16.15
CA SER A 319 9.07 23.64 16.33
C SER A 319 9.46 24.11 17.73
N SER A 320 9.08 23.37 18.78
CA SER A 320 9.45 23.72 20.16
C SER A 320 10.97 23.68 20.40
N ALA A 321 11.66 22.67 19.84
CA ALA A 321 13.11 22.56 19.93
C ALA A 321 13.80 23.69 19.16
N ALA A 322 13.27 24.09 18.01
CA ALA A 322 13.77 25.22 17.23
C ALA A 322 13.66 26.52 18.03
N ASP A 323 12.50 26.80 18.63
CA ASP A 323 12.30 27.99 19.48
C ASP A 323 13.29 28.01 20.67
N GLN A 324 13.56 26.85 21.27
CA GLN A 324 14.54 26.72 22.35
C GLN A 324 15.98 26.97 21.87
N VAL A 325 16.37 26.47 20.70
CA VAL A 325 17.68 26.75 20.11
C VAL A 325 17.80 28.23 19.76
N ALA A 326 16.77 28.85 19.16
CA ALA A 326 16.76 30.28 18.88
C ALA A 326 16.94 31.13 20.15
N SER A 327 16.24 30.79 21.23
CA SER A 327 16.41 31.46 22.52
C SER A 327 17.83 31.29 23.07
N SER A 328 18.37 30.07 23.01
CA SER A 328 19.72 29.78 23.51
C SER A 328 20.80 30.48 22.69
N SER A 329 20.58 30.63 21.38
CA SER A 329 21.42 31.45 20.51
C SER A 329 21.37 32.91 20.94
N ASN A 330 20.18 33.52 21.09
CA ASN A 330 20.10 34.90 21.57
C ASN A 330 20.85 35.12 22.90
N ASP A 331 20.70 34.19 23.86
CA ASP A 331 21.47 34.23 25.12
C ASP A 331 22.99 34.14 24.89
N LEU A 332 23.44 33.33 23.93
CA LEU A 332 24.86 33.23 23.53
C LEU A 332 25.36 34.52 22.86
N ALA A 333 24.54 35.19 22.05
CA ALA A 333 24.89 36.46 21.41
C ALA A 333 25.01 37.58 22.45
N ASP A 334 24.08 37.64 23.41
CA ASP A 334 24.16 38.55 24.55
C ASP A 334 25.39 38.24 25.42
N GLY A 335 25.68 36.96 25.64
CA GLY A 335 26.88 36.49 26.32
C GLY A 335 28.18 36.92 25.61
N ALA A 336 28.24 36.77 24.29
CA ALA A 336 29.37 37.21 23.47
C ALA A 336 29.55 38.74 23.52
N THR A 337 28.45 39.50 23.47
CA THR A 337 28.50 40.96 23.60
C THR A 337 29.05 41.40 24.97
N ASN A 338 28.63 40.74 26.05
CA ASN A 338 29.17 40.99 27.38
C ASN A 338 30.65 40.58 27.48
N GLN A 339 31.05 39.46 26.88
CA GLN A 339 32.45 39.04 26.82
C GLN A 339 33.30 40.05 26.06
N ALA A 340 32.81 40.63 24.95
CA ALA A 340 33.52 41.66 24.21
C ALA A 340 33.85 42.88 25.10
N ALA A 341 32.88 43.35 25.88
CA ALA A 341 33.10 44.46 26.81
C ALA A 341 34.17 44.14 27.88
N VAL A 342 34.16 42.91 28.42
CA VAL A 342 35.17 42.45 29.39
C VAL A 342 36.55 42.34 28.73
N VAL A 343 36.63 41.88 27.49
CA VAL A 343 37.87 41.81 26.71
C VAL A 343 38.46 43.20 26.47
N GLU A 344 37.62 44.19 26.14
CA GLU A 344 38.07 45.59 26.00
C GLU A 344 38.62 46.14 27.33
N GLU A 345 37.93 45.90 28.46
CA GLU A 345 38.39 46.34 29.78
C GLU A 345 39.69 45.63 30.21
N LEU A 346 39.80 44.34 29.93
CA LEU A 346 41.00 43.55 30.22
C LEU A 346 42.19 44.06 29.39
N THR A 347 41.97 44.36 28.10
CA THR A 347 42.98 44.95 27.22
C THR A 347 43.49 46.28 27.78
N ALA A 348 42.57 47.16 28.22
CA ALA A 348 42.93 48.44 28.83
C ALA A 348 43.72 48.24 30.14
N THR A 349 43.32 47.27 30.96
CA THR A 349 44.00 46.94 32.22
C THR A 349 45.41 46.43 31.98
N VAL A 350 45.60 45.51 31.03
CA VAL A 350 46.91 44.95 30.67
C VAL A 350 47.82 46.02 30.06
N ALA A 351 47.27 46.91 29.23
CA ALA A 351 48.02 48.07 28.73
C ALA A 351 48.53 48.97 29.87
N GLY A 352 47.70 49.23 30.89
CA GLY A 352 48.11 49.97 32.08
C GLY A 352 49.19 49.27 32.90
N VAL A 353 49.11 47.95 33.05
CA VAL A 353 50.16 47.15 33.72
C VAL A 353 51.47 47.18 32.92
N SER A 354 51.39 47.08 31.58
CA SER A 354 52.55 47.18 30.69
C SER A 354 53.28 48.52 30.85
N GLU A 355 52.53 49.63 30.87
CA GLU A 355 53.08 50.96 31.12
C GLU A 355 53.77 51.04 32.49
N GLN A 356 53.18 50.44 33.52
CA GLN A 356 53.75 50.44 34.87
C GLN A 356 55.03 49.60 34.97
N VAL A 357 55.11 48.45 34.27
CA VAL A 357 56.32 47.62 34.19
C VAL A 357 57.45 48.38 33.50
N GLU A 358 57.16 49.05 32.38
CA GLU A 358 58.14 49.89 31.67
C GLU A 358 58.67 51.03 32.58
N LYS A 359 57.78 51.71 33.29
CA LYS A 359 58.16 52.76 34.25
C LYS A 359 59.00 52.22 35.41
N ASN A 360 58.68 51.03 35.91
CA ASN A 360 59.46 50.36 36.95
C ASN A 360 60.85 49.97 36.43
N SER A 361 60.96 49.53 35.17
CA SER A 361 62.23 49.17 34.54
C SER A 361 63.15 50.39 34.42
N GLN A 362 62.61 51.52 33.94
CA GLN A 362 63.34 52.79 33.91
C GLN A 362 63.77 53.25 35.31
N SER A 363 62.91 53.06 36.31
CA SER A 363 63.21 53.40 37.71
C SER A 363 64.32 52.53 38.28
N ALA A 364 64.29 51.21 38.06
CA ALA A 364 65.34 50.29 38.48
C ALA A 364 66.68 50.66 37.85
N LYS A 365 66.69 50.96 36.53
CA LYS A 365 67.90 51.41 35.84
C LYS A 365 68.46 52.73 36.39
N ALA A 366 67.58 53.68 36.72
CA ALA A 366 67.99 54.94 37.34
C ALA A 366 68.53 54.75 38.78
N ILE A 367 67.93 53.84 39.56
CA ILE A 367 68.42 53.49 40.90
C ILE A 367 69.79 52.83 40.81
N SER A 368 69.98 51.86 39.91
CA SER A 368 71.26 51.19 39.69
C SER A 368 72.38 52.20 39.40
N GLY A 369 72.15 53.16 38.49
CA GLY A 369 73.13 54.21 38.21
C GLY A 369 73.47 55.09 39.42
N ARG A 370 72.47 55.45 40.24
CA ARG A 370 72.69 56.24 41.47
C ARG A 370 73.46 55.47 42.55
N VAL A 371 73.22 54.17 42.67
CA VAL A 371 73.92 53.31 43.65
C VAL A 371 75.38 53.11 43.22
N ASP A 372 75.64 53.00 41.92
CA ASP A 372 77.00 52.95 41.38
C ASP A 372 77.77 54.26 41.64
N GLU A 373 77.13 55.42 41.41
CA GLU A 373 77.70 56.73 41.78
C GLU A 373 77.98 56.84 43.30
N LEU A 374 77.06 56.35 44.14
CA LEU A 374 77.24 56.31 45.60
C LEU A 374 78.41 55.42 46.01
N GLY A 375 78.54 54.23 45.41
CA GLY A 375 79.65 53.31 45.65
C GLY A 375 81.00 53.94 45.36
N ASN A 376 81.11 54.67 44.23
CA ASN A 376 82.32 55.42 43.88
C ASN A 376 82.62 56.53 44.90
N ALA A 377 81.61 57.30 45.32
CA ALA A 377 81.78 58.36 46.31
C ALA A 377 82.21 57.84 47.69
N ILE A 378 81.72 56.67 48.10
CA ILE A 378 82.14 56.00 49.34
C ILE A 378 83.59 55.53 49.21
N SER A 379 83.98 54.95 48.07
CA SER A 379 85.35 54.51 47.81
C SER A 379 86.35 55.68 47.92
N ASP A 380 86.02 56.81 47.29
CA ASP A 380 86.82 58.04 47.38
C ASP A 380 86.90 58.57 48.82
N SER A 381 85.78 58.54 49.55
CA SER A 381 85.73 58.95 50.97
C SER A 381 86.58 58.05 51.85
N ASN A 382 86.56 56.73 51.63
CA ASN A 382 87.38 55.77 52.36
C ASN A 382 88.89 55.99 52.07
N GLY A 383 89.24 56.30 50.82
CA GLY A 383 90.60 56.71 50.45
C GLY A 383 91.07 57.95 51.23
N LYS A 384 90.20 58.97 51.36
CA LYS A 384 90.50 60.17 52.16
C LYS A 384 90.62 59.88 53.66
N MET A 385 89.84 58.94 54.18
CA MET A 385 89.98 58.49 55.57
C MET A 385 91.32 57.81 55.83
N HIS A 386 91.80 56.97 54.90
CA HIS A 386 93.14 56.40 55.00
C HIS A 386 94.24 57.46 54.97
N GLU A 387 94.13 58.49 54.11
CA GLU A 387 95.05 59.64 54.12
C GLU A 387 95.03 60.38 55.47
N MET A 388 93.85 60.52 56.10
CA MET A 388 93.70 61.15 57.41
C MET A 388 94.34 60.32 58.54
N VAL A 389 94.13 59.01 58.55
CA VAL A 389 94.77 58.08 59.50
C VAL A 389 96.29 58.16 59.38
N ALA A 390 96.83 58.16 58.15
CA ALA A 390 98.25 58.33 57.90
C ALA A 390 98.78 59.67 58.45
N SER A 391 98.06 60.77 58.21
CA SER A 391 98.42 62.10 58.74
C SER A 391 98.39 62.15 60.27
N MET A 392 97.40 61.52 60.91
CA MET A 392 97.32 61.42 62.38
C MET A 392 98.47 60.60 62.94
N HIS A 393 98.90 59.54 62.24
CA HIS A 393 100.07 58.75 62.63
C HIS A 393 101.34 59.61 62.57
N GLU A 394 101.55 60.38 61.51
CA GLU A 394 102.67 61.32 61.40
C GLU A 394 102.66 62.38 62.52
N ILE A 395 101.50 62.95 62.85
CA ILE A 395 101.35 63.90 63.95
C ILE A 395 101.66 63.25 65.30
N ASN A 396 101.23 62.00 65.52
CA ASN A 396 101.49 61.26 66.75
C ASN A 396 103.00 61.04 66.95
N GLU A 397 103.70 60.59 65.90
CA GLU A 397 105.14 60.39 65.94
C GLU A 397 105.89 61.71 66.14
N ALA A 398 105.50 62.78 65.44
CA ALA A 398 106.07 64.11 65.66
C ALA A 398 105.85 64.61 67.11
N SER A 399 104.68 64.35 67.69
CA SER A 399 104.36 64.74 69.07
C SER A 399 105.20 63.97 70.10
N LYS A 400 105.45 62.67 69.87
CA LYS A 400 106.37 61.87 70.70
C LYS A 400 107.82 62.35 70.59
N GLU A 401 108.26 62.79 69.41
CA GLU A 401 109.58 63.41 69.26
C GLU A 401 109.68 64.73 70.02
N ILE A 402 108.62 65.56 69.98
CA ILE A 402 108.57 66.78 70.79
C ILE A 402 108.63 66.45 72.28
N ASP A 403 107.91 65.43 72.75
CA ASP A 403 107.95 64.99 74.15
C ASP A 403 109.38 64.64 74.61
N LYS A 404 110.14 63.91 73.78
CA LYS A 404 111.58 63.62 74.03
C LYS A 404 112.43 64.89 74.11
N ILE A 405 112.17 65.87 73.24
CA ILE A 405 112.87 67.16 73.26
C ILE A 405 112.55 67.91 74.56
N ILE A 406 111.28 67.95 74.98
CA ILE A 406 110.86 68.60 76.23
C ILE A 406 111.49 67.91 77.45
N ALA A 407 111.55 66.57 77.47
CA ALA A 407 112.24 65.82 78.51
C ALA A 407 113.73 66.20 78.60
N THR A 408 114.39 66.33 77.45
CA THR A 408 115.79 66.79 77.37
C THR A 408 115.94 68.23 77.86
N ILE A 409 115.03 69.14 77.51
CA ILE A 409 115.03 70.53 78.00
C ILE A 409 114.87 70.58 79.52
N ASN A 410 113.98 69.76 80.08
CA ASN A 410 113.80 69.66 81.53
C ASN A 410 115.06 69.12 82.23
N GLU A 411 115.75 68.16 81.61
CA GLU A 411 117.04 67.67 82.11
C GLU A 411 118.10 68.77 82.08
N ILE A 412 118.22 69.51 80.97
CA ILE A 412 119.14 70.66 80.85
C ILE A 412 118.81 71.73 81.90
N ALA A 413 117.53 72.03 82.11
CA ALA A 413 117.09 72.98 83.13
C ALA A 413 117.47 72.52 84.55
N SER A 414 117.28 71.23 84.87
CA SER A 414 117.70 70.64 86.15
C SER A 414 119.23 70.67 86.34
N GLN A 415 120.00 70.31 85.30
CA GLN A 415 121.46 70.39 85.32
C GLN A 415 121.94 71.85 85.47
N THR A 416 121.31 72.79 84.79
CA THR A 416 121.60 74.24 84.88
C THR A 416 121.29 74.77 86.28
N ASN A 417 120.18 74.31 86.88
CA ASN A 417 119.81 74.63 88.26
C ASN A 417 120.87 74.14 89.27
N LEU A 418 121.37 72.90 89.10
CA LEU A 418 122.46 72.34 89.92
C LEU A 418 123.79 73.08 89.72
N LEU A 419 124.14 73.43 88.48
CA LEU A 419 125.34 74.24 88.17
C LEU A 419 125.25 75.63 88.81
N ALA A 420 124.08 76.26 88.71
CA ALA A 420 123.82 77.57 89.31
C ALA A 420 123.86 77.52 90.84
N LEU A 421 123.32 76.46 91.45
CA LEU A 421 123.42 76.23 92.89
C LEU A 421 124.88 76.05 93.35
N ASN A 422 125.67 75.25 92.63
CA ASN A 422 127.10 75.08 92.89
C ASN A 422 127.86 76.41 92.75
N ALA A 423 127.53 77.22 91.74
CA ALA A 423 128.12 78.55 91.54
C ALA A 423 127.71 79.53 92.66
N SER A 424 126.46 79.51 93.12
CA SER A 424 125.99 80.32 94.25
C SER A 424 126.70 79.93 95.56
N ILE A 425 126.95 78.63 95.79
CA ILE A 425 127.71 78.13 96.95
C ILE A 425 129.16 78.61 96.90
N GLU A 426 129.84 78.48 95.76
CA GLU A 426 131.24 78.90 95.63
C GLU A 426 131.40 80.43 95.67
N ALA A 427 130.40 81.17 95.17
CA ALA A 427 130.32 82.63 95.32
C ALA A 427 130.11 83.07 96.78
N ALA A 428 129.30 82.35 97.55
CA ALA A 428 129.16 82.57 99.00
C ALA A 428 130.47 82.26 99.75
N ARG A 429 131.24 81.27 99.28
CA ARG A 429 132.54 80.88 99.82
C ARG A 429 133.64 81.91 99.57
N ALA A 430 133.56 82.67 98.48
CA ALA A 430 134.48 83.75 98.12
C ALA A 430 134.22 85.10 98.87
N GLY A 431 133.19 85.17 99.73
CA GLY A 431 132.92 86.34 100.59
C GLY A 431 132.60 87.63 99.82
N GLU A 432 133.18 88.77 100.23
CA GLU A 432 132.93 90.10 99.62
C GLU A 432 133.25 90.16 98.11
N ALA A 433 134.26 89.40 97.64
CA ALA A 433 134.64 89.36 96.22
C ALA A 433 133.65 88.59 95.32
N GLY A 434 132.84 87.69 95.90
CA GLY A 434 131.89 86.83 95.19
C GLY A 434 130.48 87.41 95.02
N LYS A 435 130.17 88.56 95.63
CA LYS A 435 128.80 89.14 95.67
C LYS A 435 128.18 89.34 94.28
N GLY A 436 128.92 89.85 93.30
CA GLY A 436 128.41 90.02 91.93
C GLY A 436 128.14 88.68 91.24
N PHE A 437 128.98 87.67 91.50
CA PHE A 437 128.83 86.32 90.94
C PHE A 437 127.66 85.57 91.57
N ALA A 438 127.42 85.74 92.87
CA ALA A 438 126.28 85.16 93.59
C ALA A 438 124.93 85.68 93.06
N VAL A 439 124.84 86.95 92.68
CA VAL A 439 123.63 87.53 92.08
C VAL A 439 123.35 86.90 90.71
N VAL A 440 124.39 86.76 89.86
CA VAL A 440 124.25 86.10 88.56
C VAL A 440 123.87 84.62 88.73
N ALA A 441 124.51 83.90 89.64
CA ALA A 441 124.22 82.49 89.90
C ALA A 441 122.77 82.28 90.41
N ASN A 442 122.27 83.12 91.32
CA ASN A 442 120.86 83.07 91.74
C ASN A 442 119.89 83.41 90.60
N GLN A 443 120.25 84.36 89.73
CA GLN A 443 119.41 84.69 88.57
C GLN A 443 119.34 83.52 87.58
N VAL A 444 120.46 82.83 87.34
CA VAL A 444 120.51 81.61 86.51
C VAL A 444 119.72 80.46 87.14
N ASN A 445 119.79 80.29 88.47
CA ASN A 445 119.00 79.31 89.21
C ASN A 445 117.49 79.54 89.01
N LEU A 446 117.04 80.78 89.20
CA LEU A 446 115.63 81.17 89.00
C LEU A 446 115.17 80.96 87.55
N LEU A 447 116.01 81.31 86.56
CA LEU A 447 115.75 81.06 85.13
C LEU A 447 115.69 79.56 84.81
N ALA A 448 116.52 78.75 85.45
CA ALA A 448 116.52 77.30 85.29
C ALA A 448 115.27 76.65 85.91
N GLU A 449 114.83 77.11 87.08
CA GLU A 449 113.57 76.68 87.71
C GLU A 449 112.36 77.08 86.85
N GLN A 450 112.34 78.30 86.31
CA GLN A 450 111.31 78.74 85.36
C GLN A 450 111.32 77.91 84.06
N SER A 451 112.51 77.55 83.55
CA SER A 451 112.65 76.71 82.36
C SER A 451 112.16 75.28 82.61
N ALA A 452 112.46 74.71 83.79
CA ALA A 452 111.96 73.40 84.19
C ALA A 452 110.43 73.40 84.35
N GLN A 453 109.86 74.45 84.94
CA GLN A 453 108.41 74.61 85.07
C GLN A 453 107.73 74.75 83.70
N ALA A 454 108.27 75.59 82.80
CA ALA A 454 107.75 75.74 81.43
C ALA A 454 107.87 74.44 80.61
N ALA A 455 108.97 73.69 80.78
CA ALA A 455 109.14 72.38 80.16
C ALA A 455 108.11 71.38 80.70
N LYS A 456 107.83 71.37 82.01
CA LYS A 456 106.81 70.51 82.61
C LYS A 456 105.40 70.83 82.12
N GLU A 457 105.05 72.11 81.99
CA GLU A 457 103.78 72.56 81.41
C GLU A 457 103.66 72.17 79.93
N SER A 458 104.75 72.32 79.16
CA SER A 458 104.81 71.90 77.76
C SER A 458 104.66 70.38 77.62
N ALA A 459 105.30 69.59 78.49
CA ALA A 459 105.17 68.13 78.51
C ALA A 459 103.71 67.72 78.74
N SER A 460 103.02 68.34 79.70
CA SER A 460 101.61 68.06 79.95
C SER A 460 100.70 68.41 78.76
N LEU A 461 100.98 69.51 78.05
CA LEU A 461 100.24 69.87 76.82
C LEU A 461 100.52 68.89 75.67
N ILE A 462 101.76 68.43 75.52
CA ILE A 462 102.14 67.43 74.51
C ILE A 462 101.53 66.07 74.82
N GLU A 463 101.56 65.63 76.09
CA GLU A 463 100.88 64.41 76.53
C GLU A 463 99.38 64.48 76.25
N THR A 464 98.75 65.63 76.51
CA THR A 464 97.34 65.86 76.17
C THR A 464 97.11 65.80 74.65
N SER A 465 98.04 66.33 73.85
CA SER A 465 97.98 66.32 72.38
C SER A 465 98.14 64.92 71.81
N VAL A 466 99.08 64.12 72.32
CA VAL A 466 99.27 62.70 71.97
C VAL A 466 97.98 61.92 72.23
N ASN A 467 97.40 62.06 73.43
CA ASN A 467 96.14 61.42 73.77
C ASN A 467 94.97 61.86 72.86
N ALA A 468 94.94 63.13 72.44
CA ALA A 468 93.91 63.64 71.53
C ALA A 468 94.09 63.08 70.10
N VAL A 469 95.33 62.96 69.63
CA VAL A 469 95.65 62.39 68.31
C VAL A 469 95.37 60.90 68.28
N GLU A 470 95.72 60.14 69.33
CA GLU A 470 95.38 58.71 69.43
C GLU A 470 93.87 58.47 69.40
N LYS A 471 93.09 59.28 70.13
CA LYS A 471 91.62 59.25 70.04
C LYS A 471 91.12 59.59 68.64
N GLY A 472 91.71 60.59 67.99
CA GLY A 472 91.38 60.96 66.61
C GLY A 472 91.67 59.84 65.61
N MET A 473 92.78 59.12 65.81
CA MET A 473 93.16 57.97 65.00
C MET A 473 92.15 56.82 65.13
N ILE A 474 91.74 56.47 66.36
CA ILE A 474 90.72 55.43 66.60
C ILE A 474 89.40 55.79 65.90
N ILE A 475 88.91 57.03 66.07
CA ILE A 475 87.68 57.49 65.43
C ILE A 475 87.80 57.42 63.91
N ALA A 476 88.96 57.78 63.36
CA ALA A 476 89.21 57.74 61.92
C ALA A 476 89.21 56.30 61.38
N GLU A 477 89.85 55.36 62.07
CA GLU A 477 89.85 53.94 61.73
C GLU A 477 88.44 53.33 61.81
N GLU A 478 87.69 53.62 62.87
CA GLU A 478 86.29 53.18 63.00
C GLU A 478 85.41 53.75 61.88
N THR A 479 85.62 55.02 61.51
CA THR A 479 84.89 55.65 60.41
C THR A 479 85.25 55.02 59.05
N ALA A 480 86.52 54.70 58.81
CA ALA A 480 86.95 53.99 57.60
C ALA A 480 86.30 52.60 57.49
N ALA A 481 86.29 51.83 58.59
CA ALA A 481 85.64 50.52 58.63
C ALA A 481 84.12 50.61 58.38
N GLN A 482 83.44 51.63 58.92
CA GLN A 482 82.03 51.86 58.62
C GLN A 482 81.80 52.21 57.15
N LEU A 483 82.67 53.01 56.52
CA LEU A 483 82.57 53.32 55.10
C LEU A 483 82.75 52.06 54.22
N GLU A 484 83.64 51.14 54.59
CA GLU A 484 83.75 49.83 53.91
C GLU A 484 82.46 49.02 54.00
N GLU A 485 81.82 48.98 55.18
CA GLU A 485 80.54 48.30 55.35
C GLU A 485 79.43 48.93 54.49
N VAL A 486 79.38 50.27 54.40
CA VAL A 486 78.42 50.97 53.55
C VAL A 486 78.70 50.74 52.06
N ALA A 487 79.97 50.61 51.67
CA ALA A 487 80.34 50.25 50.29
C ALA A 487 79.85 48.84 49.91
N GLU A 488 80.05 47.86 50.80
CA GLU A 488 79.57 46.49 50.57
C GLU A 488 78.04 46.44 50.53
N ASN A 489 77.36 47.14 51.43
CA ASN A 489 75.90 47.26 51.39
C ASN A 489 75.40 47.93 50.09
N SER A 490 76.12 48.93 49.58
CA SER A 490 75.78 49.56 48.29
C SER A 490 75.88 48.57 47.14
N LYS A 491 76.89 47.68 47.15
CA LYS A 491 77.02 46.62 46.15
C LYS A 491 75.88 45.61 46.20
N LEU A 492 75.44 45.20 47.39
CA LEU A 492 74.26 44.33 47.55
C LEU A 492 73.00 44.98 46.98
N ILE A 493 72.80 46.29 47.22
CA ILE A 493 71.67 47.03 46.62
C ILE A 493 71.74 47.01 45.09
N THR A 494 72.93 47.15 44.50
CA THR A 494 73.10 47.04 43.04
C THR A 494 72.73 45.66 42.51
N GLU A 495 73.10 44.59 43.21
CA GLU A 495 72.72 43.22 42.87
C GLU A 495 71.19 43.03 42.94
N ASP A 496 70.54 43.50 44.00
CA ASP A 496 69.07 43.45 44.15
C ASP A 496 68.35 44.22 43.03
N VAL A 497 68.85 45.41 42.68
CA VAL A 497 68.27 46.23 41.60
C VAL A 497 68.44 45.56 40.23
N THR A 498 69.55 44.84 40.03
CA THR A 498 69.77 44.05 38.82
C THR A 498 68.75 42.91 38.73
N HIS A 499 68.52 42.19 39.83
CA HIS A 499 67.50 41.14 39.88
C HIS A 499 66.08 41.67 39.64
N ILE A 500 65.77 42.89 40.13
CA ILE A 500 64.50 43.57 39.82
C ILE A 500 64.38 43.84 38.31
N ALA A 501 65.45 44.31 37.66
CA ALA A 501 65.45 44.56 36.22
C ALA A 501 65.21 43.28 35.40
N ASP A 502 65.87 42.17 35.74
CA ASP A 502 65.67 40.87 35.10
C ASP A 502 64.23 40.36 35.27
N THR A 503 63.63 40.58 36.45
CA THR A 503 62.24 40.23 36.73
C THR A 503 61.27 41.04 35.86
N LEU A 504 61.55 42.33 35.66
CA LEU A 504 60.71 43.22 34.83
C LEU A 504 60.80 42.87 33.34
N GLU A 505 61.96 42.42 32.85
CA GLU A 505 62.11 41.90 31.48
C GLU A 505 61.27 40.64 31.27
N THR A 506 61.26 39.75 32.28
CA THR A 506 60.39 38.56 32.26
C THR A 506 58.91 38.94 32.25
N GLN A 507 58.47 39.86 33.13
CA GLN A 507 57.08 40.35 33.15
C GLN A 507 56.66 41.00 31.82
N THR A 508 57.56 41.68 31.14
CA THR A 508 57.28 42.27 29.82
C THR A 508 56.93 41.18 28.81
N THR A 509 57.68 40.07 28.83
CA THR A 509 57.42 38.91 27.96
C THR A 509 56.11 38.22 28.30
N GLU A 510 55.78 38.05 29.59
CA GLU A 510 54.51 37.48 30.04
C GLU A 510 53.32 38.35 29.63
N ILE A 511 53.45 39.68 29.72
CA ILE A 511 52.41 40.63 29.28
C ILE A 511 52.18 40.54 27.76
N GLN A 512 53.23 40.34 26.96
CA GLN A 512 53.11 40.10 25.52
C GLN A 512 52.25 38.85 25.24
N GLN A 513 52.50 37.75 25.96
CA GLN A 513 51.72 36.52 25.83
C GLN A 513 50.26 36.69 26.29
N ILE A 514 50.03 37.47 27.35
CA ILE A 514 48.67 37.81 27.79
C ILE A 514 47.93 38.55 26.67
N ASN A 515 48.56 39.53 26.01
CA ASN A 515 47.94 40.24 24.89
C ASN A 515 47.58 39.32 23.72
N GLU A 516 48.47 38.39 23.34
CA GLU A 516 48.16 37.38 22.32
C GLU A 516 46.97 36.49 22.73
N GLY A 517 46.89 36.11 24.01
CA GLY A 517 45.75 35.36 24.54
C GLY A 517 44.45 36.14 24.52
N ILE A 518 44.49 37.44 24.80
CA ILE A 518 43.33 38.34 24.71
C ILE A 518 42.83 38.46 23.26
N GLU A 519 43.73 38.58 22.29
CA GLU A 519 43.38 38.62 20.86
C GLU A 519 42.68 37.34 20.42
N GLN A 520 43.16 36.17 20.84
CA GLN A 520 42.49 34.89 20.58
C GLN A 520 41.10 34.80 21.21
N ILE A 521 40.93 35.31 22.44
CA ILE A 521 39.60 35.37 23.08
C ILE A 521 38.67 36.27 22.27
N ASN A 522 39.16 37.41 21.77
CA ASN A 522 38.37 38.31 20.94
C ASN A 522 37.88 37.63 19.64
N ASP A 523 38.73 36.83 18.97
CA ASP A 523 38.34 36.04 17.80
C ASP A 523 37.22 35.04 18.11
N VAL A 524 37.31 34.37 19.28
CA VAL A 524 36.27 33.45 19.75
C VAL A 524 34.96 34.20 20.05
N VAL A 525 35.03 35.38 20.65
CA VAL A 525 33.86 36.22 20.92
C VAL A 525 33.14 36.60 19.62
N GLN A 526 33.88 37.04 18.59
CA GLN A 526 33.30 37.33 17.27
C GLN A 526 32.68 36.09 16.63
N THR A 527 33.36 34.95 16.71
CA THR A 527 32.87 33.68 16.18
C THR A 527 31.58 33.25 16.88
N ASN A 528 31.51 33.37 18.20
CA ASN A 528 30.31 33.06 18.98
C ASN A 528 29.14 33.97 18.60
N SER A 529 29.38 35.27 18.41
CA SER A 529 28.35 36.21 17.98
C SER A 529 27.81 35.82 16.60
N ALA A 530 28.69 35.61 15.61
CA ALA A 530 28.29 35.25 14.25
C ALA A 530 27.57 33.88 14.19
N THR A 531 28.12 32.87 14.86
CA THR A 531 27.52 31.52 14.92
C THR A 531 26.16 31.57 15.62
N SER A 532 26.02 32.40 16.65
CA SER A 532 24.75 32.58 17.34
C SER A 532 23.68 33.16 16.42
N GLU A 533 23.99 34.24 15.68
CA GLU A 533 23.07 34.83 14.72
C GLU A 533 22.64 33.82 13.63
N GLU A 534 23.58 33.04 13.10
CA GLU A 534 23.28 31.97 12.13
C GLU A 534 22.38 30.88 12.73
N CYS A 535 22.66 30.43 13.96
CA CYS A 535 21.85 29.43 14.64
C CYS A 535 20.43 29.94 14.94
N ALA A 536 20.28 31.20 15.34
CA ALA A 536 18.97 31.81 15.56
C ALA A 536 18.17 31.87 14.25
N ALA A 537 18.80 32.28 13.14
CA ALA A 537 18.16 32.31 11.82
C ALA A 537 17.75 30.91 11.34
N ALA A 538 18.65 29.93 11.43
CA ALA A 538 18.37 28.54 11.05
C ALA A 538 17.26 27.92 11.90
N SER A 539 17.20 28.27 13.19
CA SER A 539 16.13 27.82 14.09
C SER A 539 14.78 28.45 13.71
N GLN A 540 14.75 29.72 13.34
CA GLN A 540 13.53 30.37 12.87
C GLN A 540 13.00 29.71 11.58
N GLU A 541 13.90 29.36 10.65
CA GLU A 541 13.57 28.60 9.44
C GLU A 541 13.03 27.21 9.78
N MET A 542 13.68 26.49 10.70
CA MET A 542 13.21 25.17 11.15
C MET A 542 11.83 25.22 11.82
N SER A 543 11.56 26.25 12.63
CA SER A 543 10.25 26.47 13.23
C SER A 543 9.18 26.74 12.15
N SER A 544 9.51 27.58 11.15
CA SER A 544 8.63 27.86 10.01
C SER A 544 8.35 26.62 9.15
N GLU A 545 9.35 25.77 8.90
CA GLU A 545 9.16 24.51 8.16
C GLU A 545 8.31 23.50 8.95
N ALA A 546 8.49 23.44 10.27
CA ALA A 546 7.66 22.62 11.15
C ALA A 546 6.20 23.09 11.18
N GLU A 547 5.95 24.40 11.22
CA GLU A 547 4.61 24.99 11.09
C GLU A 547 4.00 24.71 9.71
N SER A 548 4.78 24.84 8.64
CA SER A 548 4.35 24.51 7.27
C SER A 548 3.93 23.03 7.17
N LEU A 549 4.73 22.14 7.76
CA LEU A 549 4.43 20.71 7.84
C LEU A 549 3.15 20.44 8.64
N GLN A 550 2.94 21.11 9.78
CA GLN A 550 1.68 21.05 10.52
C GLN A 550 0.51 21.52 9.66
N GLY A 551 0.65 22.63 8.93
CA GLY A 551 -0.39 23.14 8.04
C GLY A 551 -0.73 22.17 6.90
N MET A 552 0.26 21.46 6.35
CA MET A 552 0.05 20.40 5.37
C MET A 552 -0.69 19.21 5.98
N ILE A 553 -0.34 18.82 7.21
CA ILE A 553 -0.94 17.70 7.94
C ILE A 553 -2.37 18.01 8.40
N GLN A 554 -2.66 19.26 8.74
CA GLN A 554 -3.98 19.70 9.21
C GLN A 554 -5.07 19.54 8.16
N LYS A 555 -4.71 19.41 6.88
CA LYS A 555 -5.64 19.06 5.80
C LYS A 555 -6.20 17.65 5.94
N PHE A 556 -5.47 16.76 6.62
CA PHE A 556 -5.93 15.40 6.84
C PHE A 556 -6.85 15.34 8.06
N LYS A 557 -8.02 14.71 7.88
CA LYS A 557 -8.94 14.41 8.97
C LYS A 557 -8.65 13.00 9.46
N ILE A 558 -8.25 12.87 10.71
CA ILE A 558 -7.99 11.59 11.37
C ILE A 558 -9.00 11.37 12.50
N PRO A 559 -9.36 10.13 12.83
CA PRO A 559 -10.22 9.86 13.98
C PRO A 559 -9.55 10.39 15.25
N GLU A 560 -10.28 11.14 16.06
CA GLU A 560 -9.87 11.35 17.45
C GLU A 560 -9.97 9.99 18.13
N THR A 561 -8.81 9.41 18.43
CA THR A 561 -8.76 8.18 19.21
C THR A 561 -9.34 8.52 20.58
N GLU A 562 -10.58 8.11 20.84
CA GLU A 562 -11.09 8.03 22.21
C GLU A 562 -10.05 7.23 22.99
N ASN A 563 -9.43 7.87 23.99
CA ASN A 563 -8.67 7.18 25.00
C ASN A 563 -9.63 6.18 25.64
N VAL A 564 -9.58 4.93 25.20
CA VAL A 564 -10.13 3.81 25.95
C VAL A 564 -9.23 3.72 27.19
N THR A 565 -9.68 4.38 28.25
CA THR A 565 -9.18 4.17 29.61
C THR A 565 -9.33 2.68 29.91
N GLU A 566 -8.20 1.96 29.96
CA GLU A 566 -8.09 0.65 30.61
C GLU A 566 -8.26 0.75 32.12
#